data_AF-A0A5Y2SLW9-F1
#
_entry.id   AF-A0A5Y2SLW9-F1
#
_cell.length_a   1.000
_cell.length_b   1.000
_cell.length_c   1.000
_cell.angle_alpha   90.00
_cell.angle_beta   90.00
_cell.angle_gamma   90.00
#
_symmetry.space_group_name_H-M   'P 1'
#
loop_
_entity.id
_entity.type
_entity.pdbx_description
1 polymer ?
#
loop_
_entity_poly.entity_id
_entity_poly.type
_entity_poly.pdbx_seq_one_letter_code
_entity_poly.pdbx_strand_id
1 'polypeptide(L)'
;PILASLDAAQAMMSVKGEALATYTRELVHEFIMGVSGIAGLGEKSICREVFNTHWHIRYDPTKIMIDVSALGTGQEIKKLLSEHDIYLKRFINNFILLNFHIGINREAIRHLLSSLTKISEDNKINKEEENSVASKFIISYPPGVPLVFPGDVISKDVRNKISECKRNGCLIIAA
;
A
#
# COMPACT_ATOMS: atom_id res chain seq x y z
N PRO A 1 30.51 20.15 7.98
CA PRO A 1 29.04 20.04 8.07
C PRO A 1 28.55 18.64 8.49
N ILE A 2 29.00 17.57 7.82
CA ILE A 2 28.52 16.19 8.08
C ILE A 2 28.89 15.71 9.50
N LEU A 3 30.16 15.83 9.91
CA LEU A 3 30.61 15.41 11.25
C LEU A 3 29.84 16.13 12.37
N ALA A 4 29.71 17.45 12.26
CA ALA A 4 28.93 18.25 13.21
C ALA A 4 27.46 17.79 13.32
N SER A 5 26.83 17.38 12.21
CA SER A 5 25.45 16.86 12.24
C SER A 5 25.35 15.48 12.89
N LEU A 6 26.39 14.65 12.76
CA LEU A 6 26.46 13.33 13.37
C LEU A 6 26.67 13.43 14.88
N ASP A 7 27.57 14.31 15.31
CA ASP A 7 27.79 14.63 16.73
C ASP A 7 26.51 15.19 17.37
N ALA A 8 25.80 16.08 16.66
CA ALA A 8 24.52 16.61 17.10
C ALA A 8 23.43 15.53 17.20
N ALA A 9 23.37 14.60 16.25
CA ALA A 9 22.43 13.48 16.31
C ALA A 9 22.72 12.56 17.51
N GLN A 10 24.00 12.27 17.78
CA GLN A 10 24.40 11.49 18.94
C GLN A 10 24.03 12.20 20.25
N ALA A 11 24.35 13.49 20.38
CA ALA A 11 24.00 14.28 21.55
C ALA A 11 22.48 14.32 21.77
N MET A 12 21.70 14.48 20.69
CA MET A 12 20.24 14.47 20.75
C MET A 12 19.71 13.12 21.25
N MET A 13 20.19 12.00 20.71
CA MET A 13 19.75 10.68 21.15
C MET A 13 20.19 10.36 22.58
N SER A 14 21.36 10.83 23.02
CA SER A 14 21.84 10.64 24.38
C SER A 14 20.99 11.36 25.42
N VAL A 15 20.45 12.55 25.10
CA VAL A 15 19.69 13.37 26.05
C VAL A 15 18.19 13.18 25.91
N LYS A 16 17.68 13.05 24.69
CA LYS A 16 16.24 13.05 24.36
C LYS A 16 15.77 11.78 23.66
N GLY A 17 16.64 10.79 23.44
CA GLY A 17 16.31 9.60 22.63
C GLY A 17 15.07 8.86 23.12
N GLU A 18 14.97 8.61 24.43
CA GLU A 18 13.83 7.91 25.03
C GLU A 18 12.51 8.67 24.83
N ALA A 19 12.51 9.99 25.06
CA ALA A 19 11.33 10.83 24.85
C ALA A 19 10.91 10.87 23.38
N LEU A 20 11.87 11.00 22.46
CA LEU A 20 11.60 11.02 21.02
C LEU A 20 11.09 9.67 20.50
N ALA A 21 11.64 8.56 20.99
CA ALA A 21 11.19 7.21 20.66
C ALA A 21 9.78 6.95 21.20
N THR A 22 9.53 7.34 22.46
CA THR A 22 8.20 7.24 23.09
C THR A 22 7.16 8.06 22.31
N TYR A 23 7.48 9.31 21.98
CA TYR A 23 6.59 10.14 21.16
C TYR A 23 6.35 9.55 19.77
N THR A 24 7.37 8.98 19.13
CA THR A 24 7.20 8.29 17.83
C THR A 24 6.22 7.12 17.96
N ARG A 25 6.26 6.37 19.07
CA ARG A 25 5.32 5.27 19.35
C ARG A 25 3.89 5.77 19.60
N GLU A 26 3.74 6.93 20.24
CA GLU A 26 2.43 7.58 20.39
C GLU A 26 1.85 7.95 19.01
N LEU A 27 2.65 8.55 18.13
CA LEU A 27 2.23 8.89 16.76
C LEU A 27 1.85 7.65 15.94
N VAL A 28 2.58 6.55 16.10
CA VAL A 28 2.24 5.26 15.51
C VAL A 28 0.87 4.79 15.99
N HIS A 29 0.62 4.86 17.31
CA HIS A 29 -0.66 4.45 17.88
C HIS A 29 -1.82 5.32 17.36
N GLU A 30 -1.64 6.64 17.34
CA GLU A 30 -2.62 7.59 16.79
C GLU A 30 -2.93 7.31 15.33
N PHE A 31 -1.88 7.06 14.52
CA PHE A 31 -2.07 6.71 13.13
C PHE A 31 -2.89 5.42 12.97
N ILE A 32 -2.56 4.36 13.71
CA ILE A 32 -3.30 3.09 13.60
C ILE A 32 -4.76 3.26 14.03
N MET A 33 -5.02 3.98 15.13
CA MET A 33 -6.38 4.29 15.56
C MET A 33 -7.14 5.09 14.50
N GLY A 34 -6.46 6.05 13.83
CA GLY A 34 -7.02 6.80 12.72
C GLY A 34 -7.36 5.92 11.52
N VAL A 35 -6.48 5.00 11.13
CA VAL A 35 -6.71 4.06 10.01
C VAL A 35 -7.93 3.18 10.27
N SER A 36 -8.16 2.76 11.52
CA SER A 36 -9.34 1.97 11.89
C SER A 36 -10.68 2.67 11.60
N GLY A 37 -10.69 4.00 11.48
CA GLY A 37 -11.88 4.78 11.12
C GLY A 37 -12.08 5.00 9.62
N ILE A 38 -11.11 4.64 8.77
CA ILE A 38 -11.16 4.89 7.33
C ILE A 38 -11.94 3.76 6.66
N ALA A 39 -12.99 4.09 5.90
CA ALA A 39 -13.77 3.07 5.20
C ALA A 39 -12.89 2.22 4.27
N GLY A 40 -13.07 0.90 4.27
CA GLY A 40 -12.24 -0.01 3.48
C GLY A 40 -10.88 -0.33 4.11
N LEU A 41 -10.39 0.48 5.06
CA LEU A 41 -9.29 0.08 5.94
C LEU A 41 -9.84 -0.29 7.31
N GLY A 42 -9.02 -0.94 8.11
CA GLY A 42 -9.35 -1.31 9.49
C GLY A 42 -8.12 -1.73 10.26
N GLU A 43 -8.28 -2.07 11.53
CA GLU A 43 -7.16 -2.57 12.34
C GLU A 43 -6.53 -3.83 11.73
N LYS A 44 -7.34 -4.67 11.08
CA LYS A 44 -6.89 -5.87 10.35
C LYS A 44 -6.04 -5.57 9.11
N SER A 45 -6.14 -4.35 8.56
CA SER A 45 -5.30 -3.90 7.45
C SER A 45 -3.86 -3.66 7.91
N ILE A 46 -3.61 -3.49 9.21
CA ILE A 46 -2.25 -3.31 9.73
C ILE A 46 -1.60 -4.67 9.95
N CYS A 47 -0.55 -4.96 9.20
CA CYS A 47 0.18 -6.23 9.30
C CYS A 47 1.15 -6.19 10.51
N ARG A 48 0.69 -6.68 11.67
CA ARG A 48 1.50 -6.78 12.90
C ARG A 48 2.12 -8.16 13.12
N GLU A 49 1.52 -9.19 12.53
CA GLU A 49 1.94 -10.57 12.72
C GLU A 49 2.90 -10.98 11.61
N VAL A 50 4.12 -11.35 11.99
CA VAL A 50 5.16 -11.74 11.03
C VAL A 50 5.34 -13.26 11.08
N PHE A 51 5.57 -13.87 12.26
CA PHE A 51 5.61 -15.33 12.46
C PHE A 51 5.35 -15.74 13.92
N ASN A 52 4.33 -16.58 14.18
CA ASN A 52 4.03 -17.06 15.54
C ASN A 52 4.96 -18.19 16.02
N THR A 53 5.68 -18.84 15.10
CA THR A 53 6.54 -20.00 15.40
C THR A 53 8.01 -19.64 15.67
N HIS A 54 8.41 -18.39 15.45
CA HIS A 54 9.82 -17.97 15.52
C HIS A 54 10.04 -16.96 16.65
N TRP A 55 10.41 -17.45 17.84
CA TRP A 55 10.59 -16.66 19.05
C TRP A 55 11.61 -15.51 18.93
N HIS A 56 12.57 -15.61 18.02
CA HIS A 56 13.63 -14.62 17.77
C HIS A 56 13.21 -13.51 16.80
N ILE A 57 12.03 -13.60 16.18
CA ILE A 57 11.49 -12.57 15.30
C ILE A 57 10.58 -11.64 16.08
N ARG A 58 10.78 -10.33 15.90
CA ARG A 58 9.94 -9.28 16.49
C ARG A 58 9.60 -8.24 15.42
N TYR A 59 8.37 -7.77 15.46
CA TYR A 59 7.91 -6.67 14.64
C TYR A 59 8.44 -5.33 15.18
N ASP A 60 8.96 -4.49 14.29
CA ASP A 60 9.35 -3.10 14.62
C ASP A 60 8.10 -2.22 14.61
N PRO A 61 7.66 -1.66 15.75
CA PRO A 61 6.44 -0.86 15.82
C PRO A 61 6.48 0.39 14.94
N THR A 62 7.68 0.88 14.58
CA THR A 62 7.84 2.07 13.75
C THR A 62 7.75 1.79 12.24
N LYS A 63 7.60 0.52 11.83
CA LYS A 63 7.57 0.10 10.43
C LYS A 63 6.21 -0.47 10.08
N ILE A 64 5.27 0.42 9.80
CA ILE A 64 3.88 0.05 9.61
C ILE A 64 3.66 -0.42 8.19
N MET A 65 3.31 -1.70 8.04
CA MET A 65 2.82 -2.26 6.79
C MET A 65 1.30 -2.26 6.79
N ILE A 66 0.70 -1.80 5.70
CA ILE A 66 -0.75 -1.67 5.56
C ILE A 66 -1.20 -2.37 4.27
N ASP A 67 -2.18 -3.26 4.40
CA ASP A 67 -2.94 -3.80 3.28
C ASP A 67 -3.95 -2.75 2.78
N VAL A 68 -3.75 -2.29 1.56
CA VAL A 68 -4.60 -1.31 0.88
C VAL A 68 -5.46 -1.93 -0.22
N SER A 69 -5.55 -3.27 -0.29
CA SER A 69 -6.31 -3.99 -1.32
C SER A 69 -7.77 -3.54 -1.47
N ALA A 70 -8.40 -3.09 -0.39
CA ALA A 70 -9.76 -2.56 -0.40
C ALA A 70 -9.88 -1.15 -1.01
N LEU A 71 -8.76 -0.41 -1.09
CA LEU A 71 -8.64 0.91 -1.69
C LEU A 71 -8.06 0.85 -3.11
N GLY A 72 -7.17 -0.10 -3.40
CA GLY A 72 -6.54 -0.27 -4.70
C GLY A 72 -5.21 -1.04 -4.61
N THR A 73 -4.41 -0.97 -5.66
CA THR A 73 -3.06 -1.53 -5.68
C THR A 73 -2.05 -0.57 -5.02
N GLY A 74 -0.93 -1.09 -4.52
CA GLY A 74 0.12 -0.26 -3.93
C GLY A 74 0.72 0.78 -4.90
N GLN A 75 0.71 0.48 -6.21
CA GLN A 75 1.13 1.41 -7.25
C GLN A 75 0.14 2.57 -7.42
N GLU A 76 -1.16 2.29 -7.44
CA GLU A 76 -2.20 3.32 -7.50
C GLU A 76 -2.18 4.19 -6.24
N ILE A 77 -2.09 3.58 -5.06
CA ILE A 77 -2.00 4.30 -3.80
C ILE A 77 -0.74 5.18 -3.76
N LYS A 78 0.40 4.72 -4.26
CA LYS A 78 1.60 5.55 -4.40
C LYS A 78 1.35 6.79 -5.26
N LYS A 79 0.67 6.63 -6.40
CA LYS A 79 0.35 7.74 -7.30
C LYS A 79 -0.60 8.73 -6.63
N LEU A 80 -1.70 8.24 -6.03
CA LEU A 80 -2.70 9.08 -5.37
C LEU A 80 -2.13 9.82 -4.16
N LEU A 81 -1.28 9.19 -3.36
CA LEU A 81 -0.58 9.86 -2.26
C LEU A 81 0.38 10.93 -2.77
N SER A 82 1.04 10.72 -3.92
CA SER A 82 1.90 11.74 -4.53
C SER A 82 1.13 12.97 -5.00
N GLU A 83 -0.13 12.81 -5.44
CA GLU A 83 -1.03 13.93 -5.76
C GLU A 83 -1.44 14.74 -4.52
N HIS A 84 -1.27 14.14 -3.34
CA HIS A 84 -1.45 14.76 -2.02
C HIS A 84 -0.11 15.08 -1.34
N ASP A 85 0.97 15.32 -2.10
CA ASP A 85 2.30 15.68 -1.59
C ASP A 85 2.91 14.68 -0.57
N ILE A 86 2.51 13.41 -0.65
CA ILE A 86 3.03 12.33 0.19
C ILE A 86 3.85 11.35 -0.66
N TYR A 87 5.15 11.30 -0.39
CA TYR A 87 6.03 10.34 -1.04
C TYR A 87 6.00 8.96 -0.37
N LEU A 88 5.47 7.96 -1.07
CA LEU A 88 5.55 6.57 -0.63
C LEU A 88 6.83 5.90 -1.14
N LYS A 89 7.73 5.58 -0.22
CA LYS A 89 9.04 4.96 -0.52
C LYS A 89 8.92 3.54 -1.05
N ARG A 90 8.07 2.69 -0.45
CA ARG A 90 8.03 1.25 -0.73
C ARG A 90 6.62 0.70 -0.66
N PHE A 91 6.28 -0.16 -1.63
CA PHE A 91 5.09 -1.01 -1.66
C PHE A 91 5.44 -2.37 -2.27
N ILE A 92 4.62 -3.39 -2.01
CA ILE A 92 4.68 -4.72 -2.61
C ILE A 92 3.23 -5.13 -2.89
N ASN A 93 2.87 -5.35 -4.15
CA ASN A 93 1.50 -5.66 -4.57
C ASN A 93 0.49 -4.65 -3.98
N ASN A 94 -0.34 -5.08 -3.02
CA ASN A 94 -1.36 -4.28 -2.35
C ASN A 94 -0.94 -3.85 -0.94
N PHE A 95 0.34 -4.00 -0.58
CA PHE A 95 0.86 -3.61 0.73
C PHE A 95 1.76 -2.39 0.59
N ILE A 96 1.55 -1.39 1.43
CA ILE A 96 2.41 -0.21 1.52
C ILE A 96 3.21 -0.24 2.84
N LEU A 97 4.44 0.28 2.82
CA LEU A 97 5.29 0.37 4.01
C LEU A 97 5.57 1.82 4.38
N LEU A 98 5.18 2.19 5.60
CA LEU A 98 5.40 3.50 6.20
C LEU A 98 6.47 3.40 7.28
N ASN A 99 7.45 4.31 7.24
CA ASN A 99 8.52 4.37 8.23
C ASN A 99 8.28 5.55 9.15
N PHE A 100 8.00 5.29 10.41
CA PHE A 100 7.89 6.29 11.45
C PHE A 100 9.27 6.54 12.05
N HIS A 101 9.61 7.80 12.27
CA HIS A 101 10.87 8.21 12.87
C HIS A 101 10.69 9.51 13.65
N ILE A 102 11.72 9.88 14.41
CA ILE A 102 11.75 11.07 15.30
C ILE A 102 11.50 12.43 14.61
N GLY A 103 11.47 12.45 13.28
CA GLY A 103 11.21 13.65 12.47
C GLY A 103 9.76 13.79 12.01
N ILE A 104 8.90 12.83 12.33
CA ILE A 104 7.46 12.90 12.03
C ILE A 104 6.74 13.65 13.16
N ASN A 105 5.78 14.48 12.78
CA ASN A 105 4.92 15.22 13.69
C ASN A 105 3.43 14.86 13.50
N ARG A 106 2.57 15.40 14.37
CA ARG A 106 1.12 15.12 14.33
C ARG A 106 0.47 15.65 13.06
N GLU A 107 0.97 16.76 12.53
CA GLU A 107 0.48 17.37 11.28
C GLU A 107 0.68 16.41 10.10
N ALA A 108 1.84 15.79 9.98
CA ALA A 108 2.12 14.79 8.95
C ALA A 108 1.20 13.57 9.08
N ILE A 109 0.92 13.12 10.32
CA ILE A 109 -0.03 12.01 10.56
C ILE A 109 -1.45 12.41 10.15
N ARG A 110 -1.92 13.59 10.54
CA ARG A 110 -3.25 14.10 10.16
C ARG A 110 -3.37 14.25 8.66
N HIS A 111 -2.34 14.77 8.00
CA HIS A 111 -2.31 14.92 6.55
C HIS A 111 -2.40 13.57 5.86
N LEU A 112 -1.60 12.58 6.28
CA LEU A 112 -1.63 11.23 5.75
C LEU A 112 -3.00 10.57 5.94
N LEU A 113 -3.60 10.66 7.14
CA LEU A 113 -4.92 10.11 7.42
C LEU A 113 -6.00 10.79 6.57
N SER A 114 -5.95 12.11 6.41
CA SER A 114 -6.88 12.85 5.56
C SER A 114 -6.77 12.42 4.10
N SER A 115 -5.55 12.28 3.57
CA SER A 115 -5.32 11.83 2.20
C SER A 115 -5.80 10.39 1.97
N LEU A 116 -5.53 9.47 2.90
CA LEU A 116 -6.06 8.10 2.83
C LEU A 116 -7.59 8.05 2.91
N THR A 117 -8.21 8.93 3.69
CA THR A 117 -9.67 9.04 3.78
C THR A 117 -10.28 9.51 2.46
N LYS A 118 -9.72 10.56 1.85
CA LYS A 118 -10.14 11.04 0.54
C LYS A 118 -9.99 9.96 -0.54
N ILE A 119 -8.86 9.27 -0.56
CA ILE A 119 -8.61 8.14 -1.46
C ILE A 119 -9.67 7.04 -1.28
N SER A 120 -10.09 6.77 -0.04
CA SER A 120 -11.16 5.80 0.23
C SER A 120 -12.52 6.26 -0.30
N GLU A 121 -12.85 7.54 -0.13
CA GLU A 121 -14.11 8.12 -0.59
C GLU A 121 -14.18 8.15 -2.13
N ASP A 122 -13.10 8.57 -2.79
CA ASP A 122 -13.02 8.63 -4.25
C ASP A 122 -13.08 7.23 -4.89
N ASN A 123 -12.50 6.21 -4.23
CA ASN A 123 -12.55 4.83 -4.72
C ASN A 123 -13.93 4.16 -4.53
N LYS A 124 -14.81 4.67 -3.68
CA LYS A 124 -16.20 4.18 -3.60
C LYS A 124 -16.98 4.47 -4.89
N ILE A 125 -16.60 5.50 -5.65
CA ILE A 125 -17.24 5.86 -6.92
C ILE A 125 -16.84 4.88 -8.04
N ASN A 126 -15.77 4.09 -7.86
CA ASN A 126 -15.25 3.14 -8.85
C ASN A 126 -15.44 1.65 -8.47
N LYS A 127 -16.23 1.33 -7.44
CA LYS A 127 -16.52 -0.07 -7.09
C LYS A 127 -17.66 -0.66 -7.92
N GLU A 128 -17.35 -0.92 -9.19
CA GLU A 128 -17.83 -2.14 -9.87
C GLU A 128 -16.65 -2.70 -10.68
N GLU A 129 -16.12 -3.83 -10.21
CA GLU A 129 -15.83 -5.05 -11.00
C GLU A 129 -14.78 -5.89 -10.25
N GLU A 130 -15.23 -7.02 -9.69
CA GLU A 130 -14.40 -8.05 -9.07
C GLU A 130 -13.24 -8.46 -9.98
N ASN A 131 -12.01 -8.32 -9.50
CA ASN A 131 -10.85 -8.92 -10.14
C ASN A 131 -10.95 -10.44 -9.98
N SER A 132 -11.11 -11.13 -11.11
CA SER A 132 -11.21 -12.58 -11.19
C SER A 132 -9.82 -13.15 -11.46
N VAL A 133 -9.47 -14.28 -10.84
CA VAL A 133 -8.22 -15.00 -11.15
C VAL A 133 -8.49 -15.96 -12.30
N ALA A 134 -7.65 -15.91 -13.34
CA ALA A 134 -7.80 -16.80 -14.49
C ALA A 134 -7.49 -18.25 -14.09
N SER A 135 -8.42 -19.18 -14.33
CA SER A 135 -8.19 -20.62 -14.15
C SER A 135 -7.67 -21.31 -15.40
N LYS A 136 -7.65 -20.60 -16.53
CA LYS A 136 -7.35 -21.09 -17.88
C LYS A 136 -6.57 -20.04 -18.66
N PHE A 137 -5.94 -20.44 -19.76
CA PHE A 137 -5.33 -19.50 -20.69
C PHE A 137 -6.40 -18.69 -21.40
N ILE A 138 -6.15 -17.41 -21.64
CA ILE A 138 -6.97 -16.58 -22.53
C ILE A 138 -6.11 -16.23 -23.74
N ILE A 139 -6.46 -16.73 -24.92
CA ILE A 139 -5.67 -16.59 -26.15
C ILE A 139 -6.51 -15.85 -27.20
N SER A 140 -5.95 -14.79 -27.79
CA SER A 140 -6.58 -14.08 -28.92
C SER A 140 -6.11 -14.66 -30.25
N TYR A 141 -7.02 -14.87 -31.19
CA TYR A 141 -6.71 -15.31 -32.55
C TYR A 141 -7.38 -14.42 -33.61
N PRO A 142 -6.63 -13.88 -34.59
CA PRO A 142 -5.16 -13.79 -34.67
C PRO A 142 -4.62 -12.81 -33.61
N PRO A 143 -3.37 -12.93 -33.09
CA PRO A 143 -2.21 -13.70 -33.58
C PRO A 143 -1.97 -15.10 -32.96
N GLY A 144 -2.79 -15.56 -32.01
CA GLY A 144 -2.64 -16.88 -31.37
C GLY A 144 -1.72 -16.91 -30.15
N VAL A 145 -1.42 -15.76 -29.54
CA VAL A 145 -0.55 -15.65 -28.36
C VAL A 145 -1.42 -15.48 -27.09
N PRO A 146 -1.04 -16.09 -25.94
CA PRO A 146 -1.74 -15.90 -24.68
C PRO A 146 -1.73 -14.43 -24.21
N LEU A 147 -2.91 -13.90 -23.93
CA LEU A 147 -3.11 -12.61 -23.26
C LEU A 147 -3.05 -12.75 -21.74
N VAL A 148 -3.41 -13.92 -21.20
CA VAL A 148 -3.49 -14.23 -19.77
C VAL A 148 -3.11 -15.69 -19.51
N PHE A 149 -2.30 -15.94 -18.48
CA PHE A 149 -1.93 -17.28 -18.01
C PHE A 149 -2.82 -17.72 -16.82
N PRO A 150 -3.04 -19.03 -16.60
CA PRO A 150 -3.67 -19.51 -15.39
C PRO A 150 -2.92 -19.02 -14.14
N GLY A 151 -3.65 -18.46 -13.18
CA GLY A 151 -3.11 -17.84 -11.97
C GLY A 151 -2.90 -16.33 -12.08
N ASP A 152 -2.96 -15.75 -13.29
CA ASP A 152 -2.92 -14.30 -13.46
C ASP A 152 -4.23 -13.65 -12.98
N VAL A 153 -4.09 -12.46 -12.41
CA VAL A 153 -5.24 -11.62 -12.03
C VAL A 153 -5.76 -10.91 -13.28
N ILE A 154 -7.03 -11.11 -13.61
CA ILE A 154 -7.71 -10.39 -14.70
C ILE A 154 -8.02 -8.98 -14.20
N SER A 155 -7.03 -8.10 -14.33
CA SER A 155 -7.17 -6.67 -14.03
C SER A 155 -8.04 -5.97 -15.07
N LYS A 156 -8.47 -4.74 -14.76
CA LYS A 156 -9.22 -3.88 -15.69
C LYS A 156 -8.49 -3.67 -17.02
N ASP A 157 -7.16 -3.56 -17.01
CA ASP A 157 -6.36 -3.41 -18.22
C ASP A 157 -6.40 -4.65 -19.11
N VAL A 158 -6.32 -5.83 -18.50
CA VAL A 158 -6.45 -7.11 -19.19
C VAL A 158 -7.85 -7.26 -19.78
N ARG A 159 -8.88 -6.92 -19.01
CA ARG A 159 -10.29 -6.95 -19.45
C ARG A 159 -10.52 -5.97 -20.61
N ASN A 160 -9.94 -4.77 -20.54
CA ASN A 160 -9.98 -3.79 -21.62
C ASN A 160 -9.30 -4.30 -22.89
N LYS A 161 -8.12 -4.93 -22.79
CA LYS A 161 -7.41 -5.56 -23.92
C LYS A 161 -8.23 -6.69 -24.55
N ILE A 162 -8.84 -7.55 -23.74
CA ILE A 162 -9.70 -8.64 -24.22
C ILE A 162 -10.91 -8.05 -24.96
N SER A 163 -11.58 -7.05 -24.39
CA SER A 163 -12.73 -6.36 -24.99
C SER A 163 -12.37 -5.61 -26.27
N GLU A 164 -11.18 -5.00 -26.34
CA GLU A 164 -10.65 -4.35 -27.53
C GLU A 164 -10.34 -5.37 -28.64
N CYS A 165 -9.66 -6.47 -28.33
CA CYS A 165 -9.44 -7.56 -29.28
C CYS A 165 -10.76 -8.10 -29.85
N LYS A 166 -11.78 -8.29 -29.00
CA LYS A 166 -13.10 -8.76 -29.43
C LYS A 166 -13.80 -7.76 -30.36
N ARG A 167 -13.73 -6.45 -30.06
CA ARG A 167 -14.26 -5.37 -30.93
C ARG A 167 -13.54 -5.32 -32.28
N ASN A 168 -12.25 -5.63 -32.29
CA ASN A 168 -11.44 -5.69 -33.51
C ASN A 168 -11.62 -7.01 -34.30
N GLY A 169 -12.55 -7.87 -33.89
CA GLY A 169 -12.89 -9.11 -34.60
C GLY A 169 -12.00 -10.31 -34.27
N CYS A 170 -11.13 -10.23 -33.25
CA CYS A 170 -10.35 -11.37 -32.80
C CYS A 170 -11.24 -12.38 -32.05
N LEU A 171 -11.02 -13.66 -32.33
CA LEU A 171 -11.59 -14.78 -31.57
C LEU A 171 -10.84 -14.92 -30.24
N ILE A 172 -11.58 -15.05 -29.13
CA ILE A 172 -11.01 -15.28 -27.79
C ILE A 172 -11.29 -16.73 -27.39
N ILE A 173 -10.23 -17.48 -27.10
CA ILE A 173 -10.30 -18.90 -26.71
C ILE A 173 -9.85 -19.03 -25.25
N ALA A 174 -10.65 -19.74 -24.44
CA ALA A 174 -10.30 -20.12 -23.08
C ALA A 174 -9.93 -21.61 -23.04
N ALA A 175 -8.65 -21.91 -22.86
CA ALA A 175 -8.10 -23.27 -22.88
C ALA A 175 -7.58 -23.69 -21.49
#